data_AF-A0A7C5Y3E7-F1
#
_entry.id   AF-A0A7C5Y3E7-F1
#
_cell.length_a   1.000
_cell.length_b   1.000
_cell.length_c   1.000
_cell.angle_alpha   90.00
_cell.angle_beta   90.00
_cell.angle_gamma   90.00
#
_symmetry.space_group_name_H-M   'P 1'
#
loop_
_entity.id
_entity.type
_entity.pdbx_description
1 polymer ?
#
loop_
_entity_poly.entity_id
_entity_poly.type
_entity_poly.pdbx_seq_one_letter_code
_entity_poly.pdbx_strand_id
1 'polypeptide(L)'
;MMSSTAFDDEGLATRDNILIERGVLKSFIHNTKTATILETRSTANAGWIMPRPWNLRVEPGDFDEEELVREMRRGLLINNNWYTRYQNVVEGQFSTVTRDAVLVIENGEVAGSVKRVRIADSFPSLLRNIRGLGKRLYKTRWWEIRRSVELPYIMIENVNITKPE
;
A
#
# COMPACT_ATOMS: atom_id res chain seq x y z
N MET A 1 15.73 1.74 7.12
CA MET A 1 15.27 0.95 5.95
C MET A 1 16.18 1.18 4.74
N MET A 2 16.17 0.31 3.72
CA MET A 2 17.18 0.32 2.63
C MET A 2 17.21 1.60 1.76
N SER A 3 16.18 2.44 1.81
CA SER A 3 16.11 3.69 1.02
C SER A 3 16.17 4.96 1.87
N SER A 4 16.65 4.85 3.11
CA SER A 4 16.80 5.99 4.03
C SER A 4 18.01 6.83 3.63
N THR A 5 17.91 8.15 3.81
CA THR A 5 19.00 9.10 3.57
C THR A 5 19.03 10.12 4.71
N ALA A 6 20.20 10.61 5.08
CA ALA A 6 20.32 11.57 6.18
C ALA A 6 19.67 12.92 5.82
N PHE A 7 19.78 13.33 4.56
CA PHE A 7 19.23 14.56 4.02
C PHE A 7 18.56 14.32 2.67
N ASP A 8 17.58 15.15 2.34
CA ASP A 8 16.95 15.17 1.02
C ASP A 8 17.81 15.90 -0.02
N ASP A 9 17.35 15.94 -1.27
CA ASP A 9 18.09 16.54 -2.38
C ASP A 9 18.18 18.10 -2.27
N GLU A 10 17.54 18.71 -1.25
CA GLU A 10 17.65 20.14 -0.89
C GLU A 10 18.49 20.37 0.39
N GLY A 11 19.03 19.31 0.99
CA GLY A 11 19.89 19.37 2.18
C GLY A 11 19.14 19.40 3.51
N LEU A 12 17.82 19.15 3.52
CA LEU A 12 17.03 19.09 4.75
C LEU A 12 17.13 17.71 5.40
N ALA A 13 17.35 17.66 6.71
CA ALA A 13 17.36 16.41 7.46
C ALA A 13 16.02 15.66 7.32
N THR A 14 16.10 14.40 6.87
CA THR A 14 14.90 13.57 6.70
C THR A 14 14.35 13.11 8.04
N ARG A 15 13.05 12.80 8.06
CA ARG A 15 12.31 12.41 9.26
C ARG A 15 11.08 11.61 8.89
N ASP A 16 10.48 10.99 9.89
CA ASP A 16 9.19 10.32 9.73
C ASP A 16 8.08 11.37 9.60
N ASN A 17 7.31 11.27 8.53
CA ASN A 17 6.17 12.14 8.26
C ASN A 17 4.90 11.29 8.27
N ILE A 18 3.93 11.66 9.10
CA ILE A 18 2.63 11.01 9.16
C ILE A 18 1.78 11.52 7.99
N LEU A 19 1.52 10.64 7.01
CA LEU A 19 0.68 10.96 5.86
C LEU A 19 -0.80 10.72 6.16
N ILE A 20 -1.11 9.56 6.74
CA ILE A 20 -2.46 9.15 7.12
C ILE A 20 -2.41 8.66 8.56
N GLU A 21 -3.29 9.18 9.40
CA GLU A 21 -3.46 8.76 10.79
C GLU A 21 -4.91 8.34 11.02
N ARG A 22 -5.14 7.07 11.41
CA ARG A 22 -6.48 6.55 11.73
C ARG A 22 -7.53 6.87 10.65
N GLY A 23 -7.15 6.71 9.38
CA GLY A 23 -8.00 6.98 8.22
C GLY A 23 -8.11 8.45 7.81
N VAL A 24 -7.48 9.38 8.54
CA VAL A 24 -7.50 10.81 8.23
C VAL A 24 -6.19 11.21 7.55
N LEU A 25 -6.28 11.87 6.40
CA LEU A 25 -5.12 12.47 5.73
C LEU A 25 -4.58 13.62 6.58
N LYS A 26 -3.31 13.57 6.96
CA LYS A 26 -2.63 14.58 7.79
C LYS A 26 -1.68 15.44 6.99
N SER A 27 -1.04 14.88 5.96
CA SER A 27 -0.03 15.60 5.18
C SER A 27 0.19 14.96 3.81
N PHE A 28 0.68 15.76 2.87
CA PHE A 28 1.31 15.29 1.64
C PHE A 28 2.83 15.39 1.76
N ILE A 29 3.55 14.80 0.81
CA ILE A 29 5.01 14.96 0.74
C ILE A 29 5.37 16.24 -0.03
N HIS A 30 6.29 17.02 0.52
CA HIS A 30 6.68 18.31 -0.01
C HIS A 30 8.20 18.44 -0.14
N ASN A 31 8.61 19.16 -1.18
CA ASN A 31 9.90 19.84 -1.23
C ASN A 31 9.69 21.31 -0.83
N THR A 32 10.74 22.12 -0.84
CA THR A 32 10.63 23.54 -0.46
C THR A 32 9.69 24.29 -1.40
N LYS A 33 9.74 24.04 -2.72
CA LYS A 33 8.85 24.69 -3.69
C LYS A 33 7.37 24.40 -3.44
N THR A 34 6.98 23.14 -3.32
CA THR A 34 5.57 22.77 -3.13
C THR A 34 5.07 23.15 -1.73
N ALA A 35 5.95 23.14 -0.73
CA ALA A 35 5.64 23.66 0.59
C ALA A 35 5.30 25.15 0.56
N THR A 36 6.12 25.96 -0.13
CA THR A 36 5.87 27.40 -0.28
C THR A 36 4.55 27.69 -0.99
N ILE A 37 4.27 26.99 -2.11
CA ILE A 37 3.04 27.20 -2.89
C ILE A 37 1.78 26.87 -2.07
N LEU A 38 1.85 25.86 -1.21
CA LEU A 38 0.73 25.38 -0.40
C LEU A 38 0.76 25.92 1.04
N GLU A 39 1.55 26.97 1.29
CA GLU A 39 1.66 27.66 2.59
C GLU A 39 1.91 26.69 3.77
N THR A 40 2.73 25.67 3.52
CA THR A 40 3.08 24.63 4.48
C THR A 40 4.60 24.52 4.63
N ARG A 41 5.09 23.48 5.33
CA ARG A 41 6.51 23.21 5.54
C ARG A 41 6.96 22.04 4.67
N SER A 42 8.21 22.11 4.20
CA SER A 42 8.84 20.97 3.52
C SER A 42 8.84 19.75 4.44
N THR A 43 8.49 18.58 3.92
CA THR A 43 8.53 17.33 4.67
C THR A 43 9.91 16.66 4.62
N ALA A 44 10.93 17.39 4.12
CA ALA A 44 12.25 16.83 3.81
C ALA A 44 12.16 15.62 2.87
N ASN A 45 11.33 15.75 1.83
CA ASN A 45 11.11 14.75 0.79
C ASN A 45 11.49 15.28 -0.59
N ALA A 46 12.39 16.27 -0.67
CA ALA A 46 12.85 16.77 -1.95
C ALA A 46 13.57 15.67 -2.73
N GLY A 47 12.97 15.25 -3.84
CA GLY A 47 13.66 14.52 -4.89
C GLY A 47 14.16 15.50 -5.95
N TRP A 48 15.16 15.08 -6.73
CA TRP A 48 15.74 15.88 -7.83
C TRP A 48 14.67 16.61 -8.67
N ILE A 49 13.66 15.89 -9.16
CA ILE A 49 12.62 16.48 -10.04
C ILE A 49 11.34 16.83 -9.26
N MET A 50 10.93 15.96 -8.34
CA MET A 50 9.67 16.10 -7.60
C MET A 50 9.78 15.46 -6.21
N PRO A 51 8.91 15.86 -5.25
CA PRO A 51 8.88 15.22 -3.94
C PRO A 51 8.68 13.71 -4.05
N ARG A 52 9.40 12.93 -3.25
CA ARG A 52 9.31 11.46 -3.24
C ARG A 52 9.42 10.89 -1.82
N PRO A 53 8.70 9.80 -1.50
CA PRO A 53 8.90 9.12 -0.23
C PRO A 53 10.25 8.40 -0.24
N TRP A 54 10.93 8.40 0.92
CA TRP A 54 12.17 7.64 1.13
C TRP A 54 11.86 6.17 1.36
N ASN A 55 10.99 5.91 2.33
CA ASN A 55 10.41 4.61 2.62
C ASN A 55 8.92 4.83 2.93
N LEU A 56 8.12 3.78 2.71
CA LEU A 56 6.71 3.78 3.12
C LEU A 56 6.50 2.71 4.17
N ARG A 57 5.80 3.07 5.24
CA ARG A 57 5.50 2.17 6.33
C ARG A 57 4.01 2.24 6.68
N VAL A 58 3.39 1.08 6.82
CA VAL A 58 2.08 0.93 7.44
C VAL A 58 2.32 0.39 8.84
N GLU A 59 1.77 1.06 9.86
CA GLU A 59 1.88 0.57 11.23
C GLU A 59 1.19 -0.79 11.40
N PRO A 60 1.69 -1.64 12.31
CA PRO A 60 1.09 -2.94 12.56
C PRO A 60 -0.29 -2.76 13.19
N GLY A 61 -1.17 -3.74 12.95
CA GLY A 61 -2.43 -3.86 13.67
C GLY A 61 -2.37 -4.92 14.76
N ASP A 62 -3.56 -5.44 15.09
CA ASP A 62 -3.77 -6.32 16.24
C ASP A 62 -4.09 -7.77 15.86
N PHE A 63 -4.14 -8.11 14.57
CA PHE A 63 -4.47 -9.46 14.12
C PHE A 63 -3.22 -10.29 13.83
N ASP A 64 -3.24 -11.57 14.19
CA ASP A 64 -2.35 -12.56 13.60
C ASP A 64 -2.86 -12.97 12.20
N GLU A 65 -1.99 -13.56 11.39
CA GLU A 65 -2.34 -13.93 10.01
C GLU A 65 -3.46 -14.96 9.94
N GLU A 66 -3.46 -15.96 10.84
CA GLU A 66 -4.56 -16.92 10.91
C GLU A 66 -5.86 -16.25 11.37
N GLU A 67 -5.79 -15.19 12.17
CA GLU A 67 -6.97 -14.43 12.60
C GLU A 67 -7.54 -13.61 11.46
N LEU A 68 -6.70 -12.97 10.63
CA LEU A 68 -7.15 -12.28 9.41
C LEU A 68 -7.87 -13.26 8.45
N VAL A 69 -7.32 -14.46 8.27
CA VAL A 69 -7.94 -15.48 7.40
C VAL A 69 -9.27 -15.97 7.98
N ARG A 70 -9.33 -16.24 9.30
CA ARG A 70 -10.57 -16.63 9.98
C ARG A 70 -11.64 -15.55 9.91
N GLU A 71 -11.26 -14.30 10.16
CA GLU A 71 -12.16 -13.15 10.16
C GLU A 71 -12.69 -12.82 8.76
N MET A 72 -11.89 -13.01 7.72
CA MET A 72 -12.32 -12.83 6.32
C MET A 72 -13.54 -13.69 5.98
N ARG A 73 -13.67 -14.88 6.59
CA ARG A 73 -14.67 -15.93 6.35
C ARG A 73 -14.72 -16.47 4.92
N ARG A 74 -14.88 -15.60 3.92
CA ARG A 74 -14.90 -15.94 2.51
C ARG A 74 -14.22 -14.85 1.68
N GLY A 75 -13.22 -15.22 0.89
CA GLY A 75 -12.48 -14.26 0.09
C GLY A 75 -11.26 -14.85 -0.59
N LEU A 76 -10.29 -13.99 -0.91
CA LEU A 76 -9.06 -14.37 -1.59
C LEU A 76 -7.87 -13.87 -0.79
N LEU A 77 -6.90 -14.75 -0.52
CA LEU A 77 -5.59 -14.37 -0.01
C LEU A 77 -4.64 -14.18 -1.19
N ILE A 78 -4.20 -12.93 -1.37
CA ILE A 78 -3.34 -12.51 -2.47
C ILE A 78 -1.97 -12.13 -1.90
N ASN A 79 -0.98 -13.00 -2.09
CA ASN A 79 0.39 -12.75 -1.65
C ASN A 79 1.18 -11.87 -2.62
N ASN A 80 0.82 -11.87 -3.90
CA ASN A 80 1.64 -11.28 -4.94
C ASN A 80 0.85 -10.84 -6.17
N ASN A 81 1.09 -9.60 -6.58
CA ASN A 81 0.56 -9.00 -7.78
C ASN A 81 1.68 -8.39 -8.64
N TRP A 82 1.41 -8.28 -9.94
CA TRP A 82 2.32 -7.76 -10.96
C TRP A 82 1.55 -6.84 -11.92
N TYR A 83 2.25 -5.91 -12.57
CA TYR A 83 1.70 -5.03 -13.61
C TYR A 83 0.59 -4.10 -13.11
N THR A 84 0.77 -3.53 -11.92
CA THR A 84 -0.15 -2.49 -11.47
C THR A 84 0.01 -1.27 -12.38
N ARG A 85 -1.09 -0.88 -13.03
CA ARG A 85 -1.15 0.26 -13.94
C ARG A 85 -2.33 1.13 -13.54
N TYR A 86 -2.09 2.44 -13.49
CA TYR A 86 -3.17 3.40 -13.29
C TYR A 86 -3.95 3.54 -14.59
N GLN A 87 -5.26 3.38 -14.50
CA GLN A 87 -6.19 3.78 -15.55
C GLN A 87 -6.45 5.29 -15.47
N ASN A 88 -6.56 5.81 -14.25
CA ASN A 88 -6.64 7.24 -13.96
C ASN A 88 -5.86 7.54 -12.67
N VAL A 89 -4.77 8.31 -12.80
CA VAL A 89 -3.90 8.65 -11.65
C VAL A 89 -4.57 9.64 -10.71
N VAL A 90 -5.39 10.56 -11.23
CA VAL A 90 -6.07 11.60 -10.43
C VAL A 90 -7.10 10.98 -9.51
N GLU A 91 -7.91 10.06 -10.03
CA GLU A 91 -8.92 9.32 -9.27
C GLU A 91 -8.33 8.12 -8.50
N GLY A 92 -7.06 7.82 -8.72
CA GLY A 92 -6.39 6.65 -8.14
C GLY A 92 -6.93 5.31 -8.63
N GLN A 93 -7.55 5.27 -9.81
CA GLN A 93 -8.06 4.04 -10.44
C GLN A 93 -6.91 3.23 -11.04
N PHE A 94 -6.85 1.94 -10.73
CA PHE A 94 -5.79 1.05 -11.18
C PHE A 94 -6.34 -0.33 -11.57
N SER A 95 -5.56 -1.06 -12.36
CA SER A 95 -5.73 -2.49 -12.56
C SER A 95 -4.40 -3.21 -12.34
N THR A 96 -4.47 -4.40 -11.75
CA THR A 96 -3.31 -5.27 -11.48
C THR A 96 -3.69 -6.73 -11.65
N VAL A 97 -2.71 -7.58 -11.92
CA VAL A 97 -2.90 -9.02 -12.11
C VAL A 97 -2.15 -9.79 -11.03
N THR A 98 -2.76 -10.85 -10.51
CA THR A 98 -2.08 -11.73 -9.55
C THR A 98 -1.04 -12.58 -10.26
N ARG A 99 0.17 -12.72 -9.69
CA ARG A 99 1.24 -13.49 -10.32
C ARG A 99 1.38 -14.91 -9.76
N ASP A 100 1.10 -15.07 -8.47
CA ASP A 100 1.19 -16.36 -7.78
C ASP A 100 -0.19 -17.02 -7.65
N ALA A 101 -0.22 -18.24 -7.08
CA ALA A 101 -1.48 -18.88 -6.71
C ALA A 101 -2.24 -17.99 -5.72
N VAL A 102 -3.49 -17.70 -6.04
CA VAL A 102 -4.39 -16.98 -5.14
C VAL A 102 -5.14 -18.03 -4.33
N LEU A 103 -5.05 -17.96 -3.01
CA LEU A 103 -5.74 -18.93 -2.16
C LEU A 103 -7.17 -18.48 -1.96
N VAL A 104 -8.10 -19.43 -2.10
CA VAL A 104 -9.52 -19.21 -1.86
C VAL A 104 -9.78 -19.52 -0.39
N ILE A 105 -10.40 -18.58 0.32
CA ILE A 105 -10.82 -18.74 1.70
C ILE A 105 -12.32 -19.03 1.71
N GLU A 106 -12.72 -20.10 2.40
CA GLU A 106 -14.11 -20.44 2.68
C GLU A 106 -14.25 -20.89 4.14
N ASN A 107 -15.29 -20.42 4.82
CA ASN A 107 -15.53 -20.66 6.25
C ASN A 107 -14.32 -20.35 7.16
N GLY A 108 -13.49 -19.38 6.76
CA GLY A 108 -12.31 -18.97 7.52
C GLY A 108 -11.09 -19.88 7.36
N GLU A 109 -11.09 -20.78 6.37
CA GLU A 109 -9.99 -21.71 6.08
C GLU A 109 -9.62 -21.68 4.59
N VAL A 110 -8.39 -22.09 4.27
CA VAL A 110 -7.93 -22.22 2.87
C VAL A 110 -8.61 -23.44 2.24
N ALA A 111 -9.55 -23.18 1.33
CA ALA A 111 -10.32 -24.23 0.66
C ALA A 111 -9.72 -24.66 -0.69
N GLY A 112 -8.86 -23.83 -1.28
CA GLY A 112 -8.24 -24.15 -2.56
C GLY A 112 -7.45 -23.00 -3.15
N SER A 113 -7.26 -23.03 -4.47
CA SER A 113 -6.58 -21.96 -5.18
C SER A 113 -7.20 -21.65 -6.54
N VAL A 114 -7.09 -20.40 -6.94
CA VAL A 114 -7.47 -19.90 -8.26
C VAL A 114 -6.27 -19.22 -8.90
N LYS A 115 -6.26 -19.18 -10.24
CA LYS A 115 -5.21 -18.52 -11.03
C LYS A 115 -5.82 -17.41 -11.87
N ARG A 116 -4.98 -16.48 -12.30
CA ARG A 116 -5.30 -15.39 -13.25
C ARG A 116 -6.40 -14.45 -12.75
N VAL A 117 -6.37 -14.05 -11.49
CA VAL A 117 -7.29 -13.06 -10.96
C VAL A 117 -6.83 -11.66 -11.34
N ARG A 118 -7.77 -10.79 -11.70
CA ARG A 118 -7.52 -9.36 -11.93
C ARG A 118 -8.21 -8.55 -10.84
N ILE A 119 -7.48 -7.59 -10.29
CA ILE A 119 -8.05 -6.55 -9.43
C ILE A 119 -8.17 -5.29 -10.29
N ALA A 120 -9.32 -4.63 -10.25
CA ALA A 120 -9.56 -3.36 -10.94
C ALA A 120 -10.37 -2.45 -10.01
N ASP A 121 -9.68 -1.58 -9.27
CA ASP A 121 -10.27 -0.80 -8.18
C ASP A 121 -9.64 0.60 -8.10
N SER A 122 -10.02 1.39 -7.10
CA SER A 122 -9.42 2.68 -6.79
C SER A 122 -8.73 2.67 -5.43
N PHE A 123 -7.62 3.40 -5.31
CA PHE A 123 -6.90 3.51 -4.04
C PHE A 123 -7.77 4.08 -2.90
N PRO A 124 -8.61 5.11 -3.11
CA PRO A 124 -9.54 5.57 -2.08
C PRO A 124 -10.56 4.51 -1.65
N SER A 125 -11.03 3.66 -2.57
CA SER A 125 -11.92 2.53 -2.24
C SER A 125 -11.21 1.51 -1.35
N LEU A 126 -9.99 1.12 -1.70
CA LEU A 126 -9.20 0.19 -0.87
C LEU A 126 -9.00 0.72 0.54
N LEU A 127 -8.56 1.97 0.70
CA LEU A 127 -8.31 2.57 2.02
C LEU A 127 -9.57 2.61 2.90
N ARG A 128 -10.74 2.91 2.33
CA ARG A 128 -12.03 2.94 3.06
C ARG A 128 -12.49 1.55 3.51
N ASN A 129 -12.09 0.51 2.79
CA ASN A 129 -12.52 -0.85 3.03
C ASN A 129 -11.50 -1.70 3.81
N ILE A 130 -10.43 -1.10 4.33
CA ILE A 130 -9.55 -1.80 5.28
C ILE A 130 -10.35 -2.17 6.54
N ARG A 131 -10.24 -3.43 6.96
CA ARG A 131 -10.90 -3.96 8.16
C ARG A 131 -9.95 -4.58 9.18
N GLY A 132 -8.78 -5.00 8.74
CA GLY A 132 -7.79 -5.62 9.62
C GLY A 132 -6.39 -5.37 9.12
N LEU A 133 -5.48 -5.18 10.07
CA LEU A 133 -4.05 -5.10 9.84
C LEU A 133 -3.37 -6.16 10.69
N GLY A 134 -2.41 -6.86 10.08
CA GLY A 134 -1.61 -7.85 10.77
C GLY A 134 -0.61 -7.21 11.76
N LYS A 135 -0.21 -7.95 12.79
CA LYS A 135 0.85 -7.54 13.74
C LYS A 135 2.24 -7.59 13.11
N ARG A 136 2.47 -8.57 12.22
CA ARG A 136 3.78 -8.80 11.62
C ARG A 136 4.00 -7.89 10.42
N LEU A 137 5.10 -7.15 10.44
CA LEU A 137 5.53 -6.31 9.34
C LEU A 137 6.44 -7.08 8.38
N TYR A 138 6.18 -6.90 7.09
CA TYR A 138 6.94 -7.46 6.00
C TYR A 138 7.67 -6.36 5.24
N LYS A 139 8.98 -6.53 5.08
CA LYS A 139 9.79 -5.69 4.20
C LYS A 139 9.61 -6.19 2.77
N THR A 140 8.82 -5.47 2.01
CA THR A 140 8.49 -5.83 0.63
C THR A 140 9.44 -5.11 -0.33
N ARG A 141 10.19 -5.91 -1.10
CA ARG A 141 11.03 -5.43 -2.21
C ARG A 141 10.74 -6.28 -3.44
N TRP A 142 10.43 -5.63 -4.54
CA TRP A 142 10.01 -6.27 -5.78
C TRP A 142 10.54 -5.51 -6.98
N TRP A 143 10.57 -6.11 -8.17
CA TRP A 143 11.17 -5.49 -9.37
C TRP A 143 10.49 -4.14 -9.74
N GLU A 144 9.18 -3.98 -9.50
CA GLU A 144 8.42 -2.74 -9.78
C GLU A 144 8.42 -1.81 -8.55
N ILE A 145 8.81 -2.31 -7.38
CA ILE A 145 8.88 -1.56 -6.13
C ILE A 145 10.30 -1.01 -5.98
N ARG A 146 10.50 0.23 -6.47
CA ARG A 146 11.81 0.90 -6.45
C ARG A 146 12.23 1.40 -5.06
N ARG A 147 11.34 1.38 -4.06
CA ARG A 147 11.55 1.92 -2.71
C ARG A 147 11.20 0.88 -1.66
N SER A 148 11.88 0.92 -0.52
CA SER A 148 11.53 0.04 0.59
C SER A 148 10.11 0.34 1.07
N VAL A 149 9.24 -0.67 1.06
CA VAL A 149 7.92 -0.62 1.70
C VAL A 149 7.90 -1.64 2.83
N GLU A 150 7.41 -1.24 3.99
CA GLU A 150 7.20 -2.11 5.13
C GLU A 150 5.71 -2.07 5.50
N LEU A 151 5.02 -3.20 5.38
CA LEU A 151 3.58 -3.27 5.65
C LEU A 151 3.20 -4.65 6.20
N PRO A 152 2.12 -4.75 6.99
CA PRO A 152 1.58 -6.04 7.38
C PRO A 152 0.69 -6.62 6.27
N TYR A 153 0.17 -7.83 6.49
CA TYR A 153 -1.02 -8.27 5.77
C TYR A 153 -2.20 -7.35 6.09
N ILE A 154 -3.02 -7.09 5.07
CA ILE A 154 -4.15 -6.16 5.15
C ILE A 154 -5.39 -6.90 4.68
N MET A 155 -6.43 -6.92 5.51
CA MET A 155 -7.75 -7.41 5.13
C MET A 155 -8.58 -6.24 4.60
N ILE A 156 -9.06 -6.38 3.36
CA ILE A 156 -9.83 -5.36 2.65
C ILE A 156 -11.12 -5.98 2.15
N GLU A 157 -12.25 -5.36 2.46
CA GLU A 157 -13.57 -5.74 1.96
C GLU A 157 -13.85 -5.11 0.59
N ASN A 158 -14.87 -5.64 -0.11
CA ASN A 158 -15.45 -5.00 -1.31
C ASN A 158 -14.44 -4.67 -2.41
N VAL A 159 -13.38 -5.47 -2.54
CA VAL A 159 -12.38 -5.29 -3.60
C VAL A 159 -12.96 -5.77 -4.93
N ASN A 160 -12.86 -4.92 -5.94
CA ASN A 160 -13.33 -5.22 -7.29
C ASN A 160 -12.40 -6.22 -7.98
N ILE A 161 -12.86 -7.47 -8.04
CA ILE A 161 -12.09 -8.61 -8.55
C ILE A 161 -12.84 -9.26 -9.71
N THR A 162 -12.12 -9.49 -10.82
CA THR A 162 -12.63 -10.22 -11.99
C THR A 162 -11.75 -11.42 -12.29
N LYS A 163 -12.38 -12.50 -12.74
CA LYS A 163 -11.71 -13.68 -13.29
C LYS A 163 -11.96 -13.67 -14.81
N PRO A 164 -10.92 -13.54 -15.66
CA PRO A 164 -11.08 -13.77 -17.08
C PRO A 164 -11.47 -15.24 -17.30
N GLU A 165 -12.47 -15.45 -18.16
CA GLU A 165 -12.95 -16.78 -18.58
C GLU A 165 -11.81 -17.66 -19.13
#